data_AF-A0A4R5XE43-F1
#
_entry.id   AF-A0A4R5XE43-F1
#
_cell.length_a   1.000
_cell.length_b   1.000
_cell.length_c   1.000
_cell.angle_alpha   90.00
_cell.angle_beta   90.00
_cell.angle_gamma   90.00
#
_symmetry.space_group_name_H-M   'P 1'
#
loop_
_entity.id
_entity.type
_entity.pdbx_description
1 polymer ?
#
loop_
_entity_poly.entity_id
_entity_poly.type
_entity_poly.pdbx_seq_one_letter_code
_entity_poly.pdbx_strand_id
1 'polypeptide(L)'
;MARRQKNKLPLAKPEDIEIPEEEQWRLINSSGVLNAAPQAQVQTSKPDEEADDGFVLCDELFNTVLLIIPLSFMLVLMEILVHRQYSQPVTLGVIWDRMVSGIPIMSVFIFYTNRHKANRRVQLFLFILSLIVGARMIYNINKANWTTVITQCPPLATIWVYTIVQLELLPAVGGLAIVGAWTWWNGLKLIL
;
A
#
# COMPACT_ATOMS: atom_id res chain seq x y z
N MET A 1 42.76 -24.64 56.94
CA MET A 1 43.16 -23.91 55.72
C MET A 1 43.77 -24.90 54.73
N ALA A 2 43.07 -25.27 53.66
CA ALA A 2 43.59 -26.16 52.61
C ALA A 2 43.37 -25.49 51.24
N ARG A 3 44.47 -25.18 50.55
CA ARG A 3 44.51 -24.47 49.27
C ARG A 3 43.94 -25.35 48.15
N ARG A 4 42.83 -24.93 47.53
CA ARG A 4 42.26 -25.55 46.32
C ARG A 4 43.17 -25.27 45.12
N GLN A 5 43.78 -26.32 44.59
CA GLN A 5 44.58 -26.32 43.37
C GLN A 5 43.63 -26.28 42.16
N LYS A 6 43.67 -25.19 41.38
CA LYS A 6 42.89 -25.06 40.14
C LYS A 6 43.61 -25.83 39.02
N ASN A 7 43.11 -27.01 38.67
CA ASN A 7 43.52 -27.69 37.44
C ASN A 7 42.95 -26.93 36.23
N LYS A 8 43.85 -26.36 35.41
CA LYS A 8 43.52 -25.84 34.08
C LYS A 8 43.36 -27.04 33.14
N LEU A 9 42.15 -27.27 32.62
CA LEU A 9 41.96 -28.18 31.49
C LEU A 9 42.55 -27.52 30.22
N PRO A 10 43.27 -28.27 29.37
CA PRO A 10 43.72 -27.75 28.08
C PRO A 10 42.52 -27.54 27.15
N LEU A 11 42.39 -26.33 26.60
CA LEU A 11 41.50 -26.07 25.47
C LEU A 11 42.04 -26.81 24.25
N ALA A 12 41.44 -27.96 23.93
CA ALA A 12 41.61 -28.61 22.65
C ALA A 12 40.79 -27.85 21.60
N LYS A 13 41.46 -27.48 20.51
CA LYS A 13 40.91 -26.88 19.29
C LYS A 13 39.95 -27.90 18.64
N PRO A 14 38.76 -27.51 18.14
CA PRO A 14 37.83 -28.48 17.59
C PRO A 14 38.39 -29.04 16.28
N GLU A 15 38.67 -30.35 16.27
CA GLU A 15 38.70 -31.13 15.04
C GLU A 15 37.26 -31.23 14.53
N ASP A 16 37.04 -31.06 13.23
CA ASP A 16 35.74 -31.26 12.58
C ASP A 16 35.36 -32.75 12.67
N ILE A 17 34.82 -33.13 13.82
CA ILE A 17 34.16 -34.41 14.02
C ILE A 17 32.78 -34.23 13.38
N GLU A 18 32.57 -34.78 12.18
CA GLU A 18 31.24 -34.93 11.59
C GLU A 18 30.45 -35.92 12.45
N ILE A 19 29.87 -35.42 13.54
CA ILE A 19 28.97 -36.18 14.39
C ILE A 19 27.70 -36.46 13.58
N PRO A 20 27.28 -37.73 13.41
CA PRO A 20 26.02 -38.06 12.73
C PRO A 20 24.85 -37.32 13.37
N GLU A 21 23.90 -36.82 12.58
CA GLU A 21 22.82 -35.95 13.07
C GLU A 21 22.05 -36.58 14.26
N GLU A 22 21.88 -37.90 14.27
CA GLU A 22 21.24 -38.62 15.38
C GLU A 22 21.98 -38.51 16.72
N GLU A 23 23.31 -38.55 16.71
CA GLU A 23 24.14 -38.36 17.90
C GLU A 23 24.03 -36.90 18.39
N GLN A 24 23.94 -35.94 17.45
CA GLN A 24 23.73 -34.52 17.79
C GLN A 24 22.39 -34.30 18.50
N TRP A 25 21.30 -34.87 17.97
CA TRP A 25 19.98 -34.80 18.60
C TRP A 25 19.96 -35.46 19.98
N ARG A 26 20.70 -36.57 20.17
CA ARG A 26 20.86 -37.21 21.47
C ARG A 26 21.61 -36.32 22.46
N LEU A 27 22.68 -35.66 22.02
CA LEU A 27 23.48 -34.73 22.82
C LEU A 27 22.67 -33.50 23.24
N ILE A 28 21.86 -32.94 22.34
CA ILE A 28 20.99 -31.79 22.62
C ILE A 28 19.92 -32.14 23.66
N ASN A 29 19.31 -33.33 23.55
CA ASN A 29 18.31 -33.79 24.51
C ASN A 29 18.92 -34.15 25.88
N SER A 30 20.09 -34.80 25.90
CA SER A 30 20.75 -35.22 27.14
C SER A 30 21.45 -34.08 27.89
N SER A 31 21.95 -33.07 27.17
CA SER A 31 22.58 -31.89 27.79
C SER A 31 21.57 -30.95 28.45
N GLY A 32 20.27 -31.13 28.19
CA GLY A 32 19.22 -30.28 28.74
C GLY A 32 19.32 -28.83 28.28
N VAL A 33 20.14 -28.51 27.28
CA VAL A 33 20.38 -27.15 26.78
C VAL A 33 19.09 -26.50 26.26
N LEU A 34 18.18 -27.30 25.70
CA LEU A 34 16.84 -26.83 25.30
C LEU A 34 15.95 -26.41 26.48
N ASN A 35 16.15 -27.01 27.65
CA ASN A 35 15.39 -26.71 28.88
C ASN A 35 16.09 -25.65 29.75
N ALA A 36 17.41 -25.51 29.60
CA ALA A 36 18.24 -24.52 30.30
C ALA A 36 18.33 -23.19 29.55
N ALA A 37 18.02 -23.17 28.25
CA ALA A 37 17.51 -21.97 27.63
C ALA A 37 16.28 -21.58 28.45
N PRO A 38 16.22 -20.37 29.06
CA PRO A 38 14.95 -19.81 29.43
C PRO A 38 14.07 -20.08 28.23
N GLN A 39 12.90 -20.71 28.42
CA GLN A 39 11.86 -20.56 27.43
C GLN A 39 11.85 -19.06 27.17
N ALA A 40 12.38 -18.67 26.01
CA ALA A 40 11.91 -17.51 25.34
C ALA A 40 10.45 -17.91 25.10
N GLN A 41 9.62 -17.74 26.14
CA GLN A 41 8.52 -16.82 26.02
C GLN A 41 8.99 -15.87 24.94
N VAL A 42 8.33 -15.93 23.80
CA VAL A 42 8.12 -14.73 23.02
C VAL A 42 7.34 -13.79 23.96
N GLN A 43 7.97 -13.36 25.07
CA GLN A 43 8.23 -11.97 25.32
C GLN A 43 8.71 -11.47 23.96
N THR A 44 7.74 -11.09 23.14
CA THR A 44 7.79 -9.77 22.53
C THR A 44 8.26 -8.87 23.65
N SER A 45 9.58 -8.80 23.80
CA SER A 45 10.26 -7.65 24.37
C SER A 45 9.53 -6.52 23.69
N LYS A 46 8.66 -5.82 24.45
CA LYS A 46 8.23 -4.49 24.07
C LYS A 46 9.53 -3.80 23.70
N PRO A 47 9.81 -3.55 22.41
CA PRO A 47 10.86 -2.63 22.09
C PRO A 47 10.43 -1.33 22.75
N ASP A 48 11.36 -0.63 23.36
CA ASP A 48 11.14 0.65 24.00
C ASP A 48 10.07 1.46 23.24
N GLU A 49 8.92 1.72 23.90
CA GLU A 49 7.68 2.24 23.30
C GLU A 49 7.84 3.65 22.66
N GLU A 50 9.06 4.20 22.62
CA GLU A 50 9.38 5.50 22.05
C GLU A 50 10.18 5.41 20.72
N ALA A 51 10.77 4.25 20.39
CA ALA A 51 11.54 4.06 19.15
C ALA A 51 10.72 3.36 18.03
N ASP A 52 9.61 2.71 18.37
CA ASP A 52 8.77 1.94 17.42
C ASP A 52 7.84 2.84 16.59
N ASP A 53 7.32 3.94 17.16
CA ASP A 53 6.42 4.87 16.47
C ASP A 53 7.05 5.49 15.20
N GLY A 54 8.36 5.77 15.24
CA GLY A 54 9.09 6.30 14.10
C GLY A 54 9.17 5.31 12.94
N PHE A 55 9.32 4.01 13.23
CA PHE A 55 9.35 2.96 12.22
C PHE A 55 7.95 2.71 11.63
N VAL A 56 6.90 2.75 12.46
CA VAL A 56 5.49 2.61 12.00
C VAL A 56 5.11 3.75 11.05
N LEU A 57 5.42 5.00 11.40
CA LEU A 57 5.14 6.14 10.52
C LEU A 57 5.98 6.10 9.23
N CYS A 58 7.24 5.65 9.31
CA CYS A 58 8.09 5.53 8.12
C CYS A 58 7.54 4.49 7.15
N ASP A 59 7.06 3.35 7.65
CA ASP A 59 6.45 2.30 6.82
C ASP A 59 5.13 2.77 6.18
N GLU A 60 4.29 3.48 6.95
CA GLU A 60 3.05 4.08 6.43
C GLU A 60 3.32 5.13 5.33
N LEU A 61 4.31 6.01 5.55
CA LEU A 61 4.73 7.01 4.57
C LEU A 61 5.33 6.35 3.33
N PHE A 62 6.18 5.34 3.50
CA PHE A 62 6.78 4.60 2.41
C PHE A 62 5.71 3.93 1.54
N ASN A 63 4.78 3.20 2.16
CA ASN A 63 3.66 2.57 1.46
C ASN A 63 2.76 3.61 0.76
N THR A 64 2.57 4.77 1.37
CA THR A 64 1.82 5.87 0.76
C THR A 64 2.55 6.46 -0.45
N VAL A 65 3.86 6.67 -0.37
CA VAL A 65 4.69 7.15 -1.49
C VAL A 65 4.67 6.14 -2.65
N LEU A 66 4.72 4.84 -2.35
CA LEU A 66 4.59 3.78 -3.34
C LEU A 66 3.28 3.85 -4.13
N LEU A 67 2.19 4.36 -3.53
CA LEU A 67 0.92 4.61 -4.22
C LEU A 67 0.90 5.95 -4.95
N ILE A 68 1.48 7.01 -4.37
CA ILE A 68 1.50 8.35 -4.98
C ILE A 68 2.27 8.37 -6.29
N ILE A 69 3.40 7.66 -6.39
CA ILE A 69 4.23 7.62 -7.61
C ILE A 69 3.40 7.19 -8.84
N PRO A 70 2.79 5.99 -8.89
CA PRO A 70 1.99 5.58 -10.03
C PRO A 70 0.73 6.44 -10.23
N LEU A 71 0.11 6.96 -9.16
CA LEU A 71 -1.07 7.84 -9.28
C LEU A 71 -0.72 9.21 -9.86
N SER A 72 0.44 9.77 -9.52
CA SER A 72 0.93 11.02 -10.10
C SER A 72 1.21 10.85 -11.59
N PHE A 73 1.83 9.74 -11.98
CA PHE A 73 2.04 9.39 -13.39
C PHE A 73 0.70 9.22 -14.11
N MET A 74 -0.26 8.53 -13.49
CA MET A 74 -1.60 8.36 -14.03
C MET A 74 -2.32 9.71 -14.22
N LEU A 75 -2.16 10.66 -13.30
CA LEU A 75 -2.75 12.01 -13.41
C LEU A 75 -2.22 12.75 -14.62
N VAL A 76 -0.90 12.76 -14.79
CA VAL A 76 -0.23 13.40 -15.93
C VAL A 76 -0.61 12.69 -17.23
N LEU A 77 -0.64 11.36 -17.23
CA LEU A 77 -1.05 10.57 -18.38
C LEU A 77 -2.47 10.93 -18.81
N MET A 78 -3.41 10.99 -17.85
CA MET A 78 -4.79 11.32 -18.16
C MET A 78 -4.94 12.76 -18.67
N GLU A 79 -4.17 13.71 -18.14
CA GLU A 79 -4.11 15.07 -18.70
C GLU A 79 -3.68 15.07 -20.17
N ILE A 80 -2.61 14.34 -20.50
CA ILE A 80 -2.13 14.24 -21.88
C ILE A 80 -3.19 13.58 -22.78
N LEU A 81 -3.80 12.48 -22.34
CA LEU A 81 -4.79 11.74 -23.12
C LEU A 81 -6.01 12.60 -23.46
N VAL A 82 -6.55 13.33 -22.48
CA VAL A 82 -7.76 14.14 -22.69
C VAL A 82 -7.46 15.31 -23.63
N HIS A 83 -6.30 15.95 -23.52
CA HIS A 83 -5.90 16.99 -24.49
C HIS A 83 -5.75 16.43 -25.91
N ARG A 84 -5.19 15.22 -26.05
CA ARG A 84 -5.09 14.53 -27.34
C ARG A 84 -6.45 14.15 -27.92
N GLN A 85 -7.40 13.72 -27.08
CA GLN A 85 -8.74 13.33 -27.51
C GLN A 85 -9.54 14.49 -28.13
N TYR A 86 -9.31 15.73 -27.65
CA TYR A 86 -9.98 16.94 -28.14
C TYR A 86 -9.11 17.79 -29.06
N SER A 87 -7.97 17.25 -29.53
CA SER A 87 -7.01 17.96 -30.40
C SER A 87 -6.58 19.33 -29.86
N GLN A 88 -6.48 19.46 -28.54
CA GLN A 88 -6.05 20.69 -27.86
C GLN A 88 -4.54 20.68 -27.62
N PRO A 89 -3.84 21.82 -27.70
CA PRO A 89 -2.43 21.89 -27.40
C PRO A 89 -2.16 21.61 -25.92
N VAL A 90 -1.20 20.73 -25.65
CA VAL A 90 -0.75 20.43 -24.30
C VAL A 90 0.25 21.50 -23.87
N THR A 91 -0.21 22.45 -23.04
CA THR A 91 0.68 23.47 -22.48
C THR A 91 1.35 22.94 -21.21
N LEU A 92 2.68 22.85 -21.20
CA LEU A 92 3.45 22.36 -20.06
C LEU A 92 3.17 23.12 -18.75
N GLY A 93 2.90 24.43 -18.86
CA GLY A 93 2.54 25.25 -17.69
C GLY A 93 1.23 24.81 -17.03
N VAL A 94 0.23 24.37 -17.82
CA VAL A 94 -1.05 23.87 -17.29
C VAL A 94 -0.86 22.53 -16.60
N ILE A 95 -0.01 21.65 -17.14
CA ILE A 95 0.34 20.39 -16.48
C ILE A 95 1.02 20.68 -15.15
N TRP A 96 2.01 21.57 -15.14
CA TRP A 96 2.76 21.90 -13.94
C TRP A 96 1.86 22.48 -12.84
N ASP A 97 1.00 23.44 -13.18
CA ASP A 97 0.03 24.04 -12.25
C ASP A 97 -0.88 22.98 -11.61
N ARG A 98 -1.35 22.02 -12.42
CA ARG A 98 -2.17 20.89 -11.96
C ARG A 98 -1.41 19.89 -11.11
N MET A 99 -0.14 19.62 -11.42
CA MET A 99 0.69 18.74 -10.60
C MET A 99 0.97 19.35 -9.23
N VAL A 100 1.35 20.63 -9.20
CA VAL A 100 1.66 21.35 -7.96
C VAL A 100 0.44 21.45 -7.05
N SER A 101 -0.76 21.67 -7.61
CA SER A 101 -2.00 21.72 -6.83
C SER A 101 -2.55 20.32 -6.51
N GLY A 102 -2.56 19.41 -7.47
CA GLY A 102 -3.24 18.11 -7.37
C GLY A 102 -2.48 17.06 -6.56
N ILE A 103 -1.15 16.97 -6.70
CA ILE A 103 -0.34 15.97 -6.00
C ILE A 103 -0.43 16.10 -4.47
N PRO A 104 -0.30 17.28 -3.84
CA PRO A 104 -0.38 17.37 -2.38
C PRO A 104 -1.77 17.02 -1.85
N ILE A 105 -2.83 17.44 -2.55
CA ILE A 105 -4.22 17.10 -2.17
C ILE A 105 -4.44 15.59 -2.25
N MET A 106 -4.01 14.97 -3.34
CA MET A 106 -4.07 13.52 -3.51
C MET A 106 -3.19 12.80 -2.48
N SER A 107 -2.01 13.31 -2.17
CA SER A 107 -1.09 12.74 -1.18
C SER A 107 -1.74 12.66 0.19
N VAL A 108 -2.36 13.75 0.66
CA VAL A 108 -3.06 13.76 1.96
C VAL A 108 -4.25 12.79 1.94
N PHE A 109 -4.99 12.77 0.84
CA PHE A 109 -6.13 11.86 0.68
C PHE A 109 -5.70 10.38 0.72
N ILE A 110 -4.64 10.01 -0.01
CA ILE A 110 -4.09 8.65 -0.06
C ILE A 110 -3.53 8.27 1.31
N PHE A 111 -2.75 9.15 1.95
CA PHE A 111 -2.19 8.89 3.28
C PHE A 111 -3.29 8.53 4.29
N TYR A 112 -4.35 9.35 4.36
CA TYR A 112 -5.44 9.14 5.30
C TYR A 112 -6.19 7.83 5.06
N THR A 113 -6.47 7.53 3.78
CA THR A 113 -7.24 6.34 3.39
C THR A 113 -6.40 5.05 3.47
N ASN A 114 -5.09 5.13 3.24
CA ASN A 114 -4.17 4.00 3.40
C ASN A 114 -4.04 3.60 4.88
N ARG A 115 -3.87 4.58 5.77
CA ARG A 115 -3.78 4.36 7.23
C ARG A 115 -5.00 3.64 7.81
N HIS A 116 -6.18 3.88 7.25
CA HIS A 116 -7.44 3.32 7.75
C HIS A 116 -8.04 2.25 6.85
N LYS A 117 -7.25 1.60 5.99
CA LYS A 117 -7.73 0.60 5.01
C LYS A 117 -8.55 -0.52 5.65
N ALA A 118 -8.17 -1.00 6.83
CA ALA A 118 -8.85 -2.08 7.54
C ALA A 118 -10.24 -1.69 8.09
N ASN A 119 -10.56 -0.40 8.16
CA ASN A 119 -11.81 0.07 8.72
C ASN A 119 -12.94 -0.04 7.70
N ARG A 120 -13.98 -0.81 8.05
CA ARG A 120 -15.18 -0.99 7.22
C ARG A 120 -15.89 0.33 6.84
N ARG A 121 -15.75 1.36 7.68
CA ARG A 121 -16.27 2.72 7.38
C ARG A 121 -15.54 3.38 6.21
N VAL A 122 -14.22 3.25 6.16
CA VAL A 122 -13.40 3.80 5.06
C VAL A 122 -13.65 3.02 3.78
N GLN A 123 -13.81 1.70 3.88
CA GLN A 123 -14.19 0.86 2.75
C GLN A 123 -15.58 1.23 2.18
N LEU A 124 -16.58 1.45 3.04
CA LEU A 124 -17.90 1.93 2.62
C LEU A 124 -17.81 3.33 1.97
N PHE A 125 -17.03 4.23 2.59
CA PHE A 125 -16.80 5.57 2.05
C PHE A 125 -16.16 5.52 0.67
N LEU A 126 -15.10 4.74 0.48
CA LEU A 126 -14.42 4.56 -0.81
C LEU A 126 -15.35 3.92 -1.85
N PHE A 127 -16.23 3.01 -1.44
CA PHE A 127 -17.23 2.40 -2.33
C PHE A 127 -18.24 3.43 -2.84
N ILE A 128 -18.83 4.22 -1.94
CA ILE A 128 -19.77 5.30 -2.31
C ILE A 128 -19.06 6.34 -3.18
N LEU A 129 -17.84 6.73 -2.79
CA LEU A 129 -17.03 7.66 -3.56
C LEU A 129 -16.74 7.14 -4.97
N SER A 130 -16.40 5.86 -5.11
CA SER A 130 -16.16 5.22 -6.40
C SER A 130 -17.40 5.26 -7.30
N LEU A 131 -18.58 4.97 -6.75
CA LEU A 131 -19.85 5.06 -7.49
C LEU A 131 -20.13 6.48 -7.98
N ILE A 132 -19.98 7.48 -7.10
CA ILE A 132 -20.25 8.89 -7.43
C ILE A 132 -19.24 9.39 -8.47
N VAL A 133 -17.95 9.16 -8.25
CA VAL A 133 -16.89 9.65 -9.14
C VAL A 133 -16.96 8.95 -10.49
N GLY A 134 -17.15 7.63 -10.51
CA GLY A 134 -17.31 6.85 -11.74
C GLY A 134 -18.51 7.30 -12.57
N ALA A 135 -19.70 7.39 -11.95
CA ALA A 135 -20.91 7.85 -12.63
C ALA A 135 -20.79 9.30 -13.13
N ARG A 136 -20.24 10.19 -12.29
CA ARG A 136 -20.02 11.61 -12.64
C ARG A 136 -19.03 11.77 -13.78
N MET A 137 -17.94 11.02 -13.79
CA MET A 137 -16.95 11.05 -14.86
C MET A 137 -17.57 10.65 -16.20
N ILE A 138 -18.30 9.53 -16.24
CA ILE A 138 -18.92 9.04 -17.48
C ILE A 138 -20.01 9.98 -17.97
N TYR A 139 -20.78 10.57 -17.05
CA TYR A 139 -21.74 11.62 -17.37
C TYR A 139 -21.07 12.85 -18.00
N ASN A 140 -19.96 13.31 -17.42
CA ASN A 140 -19.21 14.46 -17.93
C ASN A 140 -18.66 14.19 -19.34
N ILE A 141 -18.09 13.01 -19.58
CA ILE A 141 -17.56 12.66 -20.92
C ILE A 141 -18.66 12.67 -21.98
N ASN A 142 -19.88 12.24 -21.63
CA ASN A 142 -20.98 12.13 -22.58
C ASN A 142 -21.77 13.43 -22.79
N LYS A 143 -21.92 14.27 -21.75
CA LYS A 143 -22.84 15.42 -21.77
C LYS A 143 -22.18 16.78 -21.52
N ALA A 144 -20.98 16.83 -20.94
CA ALA A 144 -20.34 18.10 -20.64
C ALA A 144 -19.63 18.68 -21.87
N ASN A 145 -19.35 19.98 -21.81
CA ASN A 145 -18.56 20.64 -22.83
C ASN A 145 -17.08 20.19 -22.73
N TRP A 146 -16.35 20.28 -23.84
CA TRP A 146 -14.96 19.83 -23.93
C TRP A 146 -14.06 20.47 -22.86
N THR A 147 -14.26 21.76 -22.54
CA THR A 147 -13.49 22.46 -21.49
C THR A 147 -13.70 21.84 -20.11
N THR A 148 -14.94 21.43 -19.80
CA THR A 148 -15.25 20.76 -18.53
C THR A 148 -14.62 19.36 -18.49
N VAL A 149 -14.60 18.65 -19.62
CA VAL A 149 -13.99 17.32 -19.71
C VAL A 149 -12.49 17.40 -19.48
N ILE A 150 -11.78 18.29 -20.19
CA ILE A 150 -10.34 18.53 -20.02
C ILE A 150 -10.00 18.92 -18.58
N THR A 151 -10.82 19.77 -17.96
CA THR A 151 -10.50 20.27 -16.61
C THR A 151 -10.79 19.28 -15.49
N GLN A 152 -11.82 18.45 -15.60
CA GLN A 152 -12.30 17.61 -14.51
C GLN A 152 -12.02 16.11 -14.69
N CYS A 153 -11.94 15.60 -15.92
CA CYS A 153 -11.78 14.16 -16.11
C CYS A 153 -10.43 13.61 -15.61
N PRO A 154 -9.30 14.29 -15.79
CA PRO A 154 -8.02 13.80 -15.28
C PRO A 154 -8.01 13.50 -13.77
N PRO A 155 -8.40 14.43 -12.88
CA PRO A 155 -8.45 14.14 -11.45
C PRO A 155 -9.59 13.18 -11.07
N LEU A 156 -10.74 13.20 -11.75
CA LEU A 156 -11.82 12.25 -11.47
C LEU A 156 -11.40 10.81 -11.83
N ALA A 157 -10.71 10.62 -12.94
CA ALA A 157 -10.23 9.31 -13.37
C ALA A 157 -9.21 8.73 -12.38
N THR A 158 -8.24 9.54 -11.93
CA THR A 158 -7.24 9.08 -10.97
C THR A 158 -7.83 8.73 -9.62
N ILE A 159 -8.75 9.56 -9.10
CA ILE A 159 -9.47 9.24 -7.88
C ILE A 159 -10.29 7.97 -8.07
N TRP A 160 -10.98 7.80 -9.19
CA TRP A 160 -11.80 6.63 -9.42
C TRP A 160 -10.96 5.34 -9.44
N VAL A 161 -9.87 5.32 -10.20
CA VAL A 161 -8.95 4.17 -10.23
C VAL A 161 -8.36 3.90 -8.86
N TYR A 162 -7.94 4.95 -8.14
CA TYR A 162 -7.47 4.80 -6.77
C TYR A 162 -8.50 4.13 -5.87
N THR A 163 -9.76 4.59 -5.90
CA THR A 163 -10.81 3.99 -5.07
C THR A 163 -11.05 2.52 -5.42
N ILE A 164 -10.99 2.15 -6.70
CA ILE A 164 -11.16 0.75 -7.14
C ILE A 164 -10.00 -0.12 -6.65
N VAL A 165 -8.76 0.36 -6.77
CA VAL A 165 -7.57 -0.37 -6.29
C VAL A 165 -7.60 -0.57 -4.77
N GLN A 166 -8.15 0.39 -4.03
CA GLN A 166 -8.16 0.35 -2.56
C GLN A 166 -9.34 -0.40 -1.95
N LEU A 167 -10.34 -0.73 -2.76
CA LEU A 167 -11.47 -1.56 -2.35
C LEU A 167 -11.09 -3.04 -2.28
N GLU A 168 -11.78 -3.80 -1.41
CA GLU A 168 -11.75 -5.26 -1.48
C GLU A 168 -12.38 -5.76 -2.78
N LEU A 169 -11.99 -6.96 -3.22
CA LEU A 169 -12.38 -7.52 -4.52
C LEU A 169 -13.90 -7.51 -4.75
N LEU A 170 -14.68 -7.93 -3.76
CA LEU A 170 -16.14 -7.99 -3.83
C LEU A 170 -16.80 -6.63 -4.08
N PRO A 171 -16.59 -5.61 -3.23
CA PRO A 171 -17.13 -4.28 -3.47
C PRO A 171 -16.52 -3.60 -4.70
N ALA A 172 -15.28 -3.90 -5.08
CA ALA A 172 -14.69 -3.34 -6.31
C ALA A 172 -15.44 -3.84 -7.56
N VAL A 173 -15.63 -5.15 -7.68
CA VAL A 173 -16.38 -5.75 -8.79
C VAL A 173 -17.84 -5.30 -8.77
N GLY A 174 -18.47 -5.28 -7.59
CA GLY A 174 -19.83 -4.78 -7.42
C GLY A 174 -19.97 -3.31 -7.84
N GLY A 175 -19.02 -2.45 -7.46
CA GLY A 175 -19.01 -1.03 -7.81
C GLY A 175 -18.89 -0.81 -9.32
N LEU A 176 -17.96 -1.53 -9.97
CA LEU A 176 -17.82 -1.48 -11.43
C LEU A 176 -19.06 -2.00 -12.15
N ALA A 177 -19.66 -3.09 -11.66
CA ALA A 177 -20.90 -3.63 -12.22
C ALA A 177 -22.07 -2.64 -12.09
N ILE A 178 -22.20 -1.95 -10.95
CA ILE A 178 -23.24 -0.94 -10.74
C ILE A 178 -23.04 0.25 -11.66
N VAL A 179 -21.81 0.79 -11.75
CA VAL A 179 -21.53 1.91 -12.67
C VAL A 179 -21.78 1.48 -14.12
N GLY A 180 -21.33 0.29 -14.52
CA GLY A 180 -21.58 -0.28 -15.85
C GLY A 180 -23.07 -0.42 -16.16
N ALA A 181 -23.83 -1.04 -15.25
CA ALA A 181 -25.28 -1.17 -15.39
C ALA A 181 -25.99 0.18 -15.48
N TRP A 182 -25.59 1.15 -14.64
CA TRP A 182 -26.12 2.51 -14.68
C TRP A 182 -25.83 3.21 -16.01
N THR A 183 -24.61 3.06 -16.55
CA THR A 183 -24.28 3.64 -17.86
C THR A 183 -25.08 3.03 -18.99
N TRP A 184 -25.31 1.72 -18.94
CA TRP A 184 -26.11 1.00 -19.93
C TRP A 184 -27.58 1.42 -19.88
N TRP A 185 -28.17 1.53 -18.68
CA TRP A 185 -29.56 2.00 -18.50
C TRP A 185 -29.77 3.43 -18.98
N ASN A 186 -28.77 4.32 -18.83
CA ASN A 186 -28.86 5.69 -19.31
C ASN A 186 -28.52 5.85 -20.80
N GLY A 187 -28.18 4.77 -21.50
CA GLY A 187 -27.78 4.82 -22.91
C GLY A 187 -26.54 5.68 -23.17
N LEU A 188 -25.68 5.87 -22.16
CA LEU A 188 -24.44 6.63 -22.29
C LEU A 188 -23.48 5.82 -23.15
N LYS A 189 -22.86 6.46 -24.15
CA LYS A 189 -21.90 5.77 -25.02
C LYS A 189 -20.57 5.68 -24.28
N LEU A 190 -20.13 4.46 -24.04
CA LEU A 190 -18.73 4.16 -23.81
C LEU A 190 -18.06 4.19 -25.19
N ILE A 191 -17.83 5.40 -25.71
CA ILE A 191 -17.17 5.56 -27.01
C ILE A 191 -15.73 5.09 -26.81
N LEU A 192 -15.38 3.98 -27.46
CA LEU A 192 -14.00 3.54 -27.70
C LEU A 192 -13.49 4.21 -28.98
#